data_AF-A0A1V0GVS3-F1
#
_entry.id   AF-A0A1V0GVS3-F1
#
_cell.length_a   1.000
_cell.length_b   1.000
_cell.length_c   1.000
_cell.angle_alpha   90.00
_cell.angle_beta   90.00
_cell.angle_gamma   90.00
#
_symmetry.space_group_name_H-M   'P 1'
#
loop_
_entity.id
_entity.type
_entity.pdbx_description
1 polymer ?
#
loop_
_entity_poly.entity_id
_entity_poly.type
_entity_poly.pdbx_seq_one_letter_code
_entity_poly.pdbx_strand_id
1 'polypeptide(L)' 'MKKSGYMDRAMRAADPRFARILGKLGYQRSDMEAAKAQEAEADALDALRAEYQDVVGKRAYHGWDADELREKIAAAKAGD' A
#
# COMPACT_ATOMS: atom_id res chain seq x y z
N MET A 1 -43.45 5.26 -1.65
CA MET A 1 -42.39 5.12 -0.62
C MET A 1 -41.28 4.25 -1.19
N LYS A 2 -40.15 4.83 -1.65
CA LYS A 2 -39.01 4.00 -2.08
C LYS A 2 -38.41 3.38 -0.82
N LYS A 3 -38.49 2.05 -0.69
CA LYS A 3 -37.91 1.34 0.45
C LYS A 3 -36.39 1.46 0.35
N SER A 4 -35.79 2.37 1.12
CA SER A 4 -34.34 2.42 1.29
C SER A 4 -33.92 1.15 2.03
N GLY A 5 -33.30 0.23 1.29
CA GLY A 5 -32.78 -1.01 1.84
C GLY A 5 -31.58 -0.75 2.73
N TYR A 6 -31.16 -1.79 3.46
CA TYR A 6 -29.94 -1.76 4.27
C TYR A 6 -28.73 -1.31 3.45
N MET A 7 -28.62 -1.74 2.18
CA MET A 7 -27.52 -1.40 1.29
C MET A 7 -27.49 0.09 0.89
N ASP A 8 -28.64 0.72 0.62
CA ASP A 8 -28.69 2.15 0.28
C ASP A 8 -28.24 3.03 1.45
N ARG A 9 -28.65 2.63 2.66
CA ARG A 9 -28.32 3.36 3.88
C ARG A 9 -26.85 3.16 4.25
N ALA A 10 -26.34 1.94 4.08
CA ALA A 10 -24.95 1.59 4.29
C ALA A 10 -24.00 2.35 3.35
N MET A 11 -24.32 2.42 2.06
CA MET A 11 -23.48 3.11 1.08
C MET A 11 -23.50 4.63 1.24
N ARG A 12 -24.61 5.23 1.70
CA ARG A 12 -24.72 6.68 1.91
C ARG A 12 -24.04 7.18 3.20
N ALA A 13 -23.96 6.34 4.23
CA ALA A 13 -23.47 6.74 5.54
C ALA A 13 -21.92 6.78 5.66
N ALA A 14 -21.20 6.18 4.70
CA ALA A 14 -19.73 6.05 4.74
C ALA A 14 -19.19 5.49 6.08
N ASP A 15 -20.00 4.70 6.80
CA ASP A 15 -19.63 4.17 8.12
C ASP A 15 -18.65 2.98 7.97
N PRO A 16 -17.48 3.01 8.66
CA PRO A 16 -16.47 1.95 8.62
C PRO A 16 -16.99 0.54 8.94
N ARG A 17 -18.08 0.42 9.69
CA ARG A 17 -18.71 -0.87 10.01
C ARG A 17 -19.29 -1.54 8.77
N PHE A 18 -19.85 -0.78 7.85
CA PHE A 18 -20.39 -1.32 6.60
C PHE A 18 -19.27 -1.84 5.69
N ALA A 19 -18.12 -1.15 5.65
CA ALA A 19 -16.94 -1.63 4.90
C ALA A 19 -16.48 -3.02 5.40
N ARG A 20 -16.47 -3.25 6.72
CA ARG A 20 -16.10 -4.56 7.30
C ARG A 20 -17.11 -5.66 6.95
N ILE A 21 -18.41 -5.36 6.97
CA ILE A 21 -19.46 -6.34 6.66
C ILE A 21 -19.50 -6.65 5.16
N LEU A 22 -19.42 -5.62 4.30
CA LEU A 22 -19.32 -5.78 2.85
C LEU A 22 -18.06 -6.56 2.47
N GLY A 23 -16.95 -6.33 3.18
CA GLY A 23 -15.74 -7.12 3.03
C GLY A 23 -15.95 -8.61 3.29
N LYS A 24 -16.61 -8.96 4.40
CA LYS A 24 -16.96 -10.36 4.72
C LYS A 24 -17.92 -11.01 3.73
N LEU A 25 -18.77 -10.22 3.08
CA LEU A 25 -19.74 -10.69 2.08
C LEU A 25 -19.14 -10.77 0.66
N GLY A 26 -17.84 -10.46 0.49
CA GLY A 26 -17.19 -10.48 -0.82
C GLY A 26 -17.49 -9.28 -1.71
N TYR A 27 -18.18 -8.26 -1.18
CA TYR A 27 -18.41 -6.98 -1.86
C TYR A 27 -17.31 -5.96 -1.52
N GLN A 28 -16.06 -6.41 -1.44
CA GLN A 28 -14.94 -5.48 -1.33
C GLN A 28 -14.93 -4.61 -2.57
N ARG A 29 -15.03 -3.30 -2.37
CA ARG A 29 -14.93 -2.35 -3.48
C ARG A 29 -13.50 -2.46 -4.02
N SER A 30 -13.35 -2.54 -5.34
CA SER A 30 -12.07 -2.68 -6.03
C SER A 30 -11.09 -1.54 -5.71
N ASP A 31 -11.59 -0.36 -5.35
CA ASP A 31 -10.80 0.78 -4.90
C ASP A 31 -10.10 0.54 -3.55
N MET A 32 -10.71 -0.19 -2.60
CA MET A 32 -10.08 -0.54 -1.32
C MET A 32 -8.96 -1.58 -1.49
N GLU A 33 -9.15 -2.57 -2.36
CA GLU A 33 -8.09 -3.54 -2.67
C GLU A 33 -6.92 -2.87 -3.39
N ALA A 34 -7.20 -1.94 -4.32
CA ALA A 34 -6.16 -1.16 -4.99
C ALA A 34 -5.38 -0.25 -4.02
N ALA A 35 -6.08 0.41 -3.08
CA ALA A 35 -5.43 1.24 -2.06
C ALA A 35 -4.52 0.40 -1.15
N LYS A 36 -4.99 -0.79 -0.73
CA LYS A 36 -4.19 -1.71 0.09
C LYS A 36 -2.96 -2.24 -0.66
N ALA A 37 -3.09 -2.50 -1.96
CA ALA A 37 -1.96 -2.93 -2.80
C ALA A 37 -0.92 -1.80 -2.95
N GLN A 38 -1.35 -0.55 -3.13
CA GLN A 38 -0.45 0.62 -3.16
C GLN A 38 0.26 0.84 -1.83
N GLU A 39 -0.44 0.67 -0.70
CA GLU A 39 0.15 0.78 0.63
C GLU A 39 1.22 -0.30 0.86
N ALA A 40 0.95 -1.54 0.43
CA ALA A 40 1.93 -2.63 0.49
C ALA A 40 3.17 -2.39 -0.42
N GLU A 41 2.98 -1.77 -1.59
CA GLU A 41 4.09 -1.39 -2.47
C GLU A 41 4.95 -0.28 -1.86
N ALA A 42 4.31 0.72 -1.25
CA ALA A 42 5.01 1.80 -0.54
C ALA A 42 5.86 1.27 0.61
N ASP A 43 5.31 0.35 1.43
CA ASP A 43 6.03 -0.30 2.52
C ASP A 43 7.26 -1.08 2.02
N ALA A 44 7.14 -1.77 0.89
CA ALA A 44 8.24 -2.52 0.29
C ALA A 44 9.37 -1.59 -0.21
N LEU A 45 9.02 -0.45 -0.82
CA LEU A 45 9.99 0.56 -1.24
C LEU A 45 10.69 1.20 -0.05
N ASP A 46 9.97 1.48 1.04
CA ASP A 46 10.56 2.08 2.23
C ASP A 46 11.52 1.13 2.94
N ALA A 47 11.23 -0.19 2.95
CA ALA A 47 12.17 -1.20 3.41
C ALA A 47 13.48 -1.20 2.61
N LEU A 48 13.41 -1.10 1.28
CA LEU A 48 14.60 -1.01 0.42
C LEU A 48 15.40 0.27 0.66
N ARG A 49 14.72 1.40 0.88
CA ARG A 49 15.40 2.67 1.20
C ARG A 49 16.12 2.62 2.54
N ALA A 50 15.53 1.94 3.54
CA ALA A 50 16.16 1.71 4.82
C ALA A 50 17.42 0.85 4.67
N GLU A 51 17.33 -0.27 3.93
CA GLU A 51 18.48 -1.13 3.67
C GLU A 51 19.61 -0.38 2.94
N TYR A 52 19.28 0.43 1.94
CA TYR A 52 20.28 1.27 1.27
C TYR A 52 20.96 2.25 2.23
N GLN A 53 20.18 2.87 3.12
CA GLN A 53 20.72 3.78 4.13
C GLN A 53 21.63 3.07 5.13
N ASP A 54 21.33 1.83 5.50
CA ASP A 54 22.16 1.03 6.41
C ASP A 54 23.49 0.63 5.75
N VAL A 55 23.47 0.26 4.46
CA VAL A 55 24.67 -0.16 3.71
C VAL A 55 25.55 1.03 3.32
N VAL A 56 24.96 2.13 2.83
CA VAL A 56 25.71 3.28 2.27
C VAL A 56 25.90 4.39 3.30
N GLY A 57 25.11 4.40 4.39
CA GLY A 57 25.10 5.48 5.39
C GLY A 57 24.41 6.76 4.92
N LYS A 58 23.84 6.78 3.70
CA LYS A 58 23.16 7.94 3.10
C LYS A 58 21.74 7.57 2.71
N ARG A 59 20.81 8.52 2.83
CA ARG A 59 19.43 8.32 2.38
C ARG A 59 19.39 8.09 0.87
N ALA A 60 18.59 7.11 0.45
CA ALA A 60 18.32 6.87 -0.96
C ALA A 60 17.62 8.07 -1.61
N TYR A 61 17.86 8.25 -2.92
CA TYR A 61 17.12 9.23 -3.69
C TYR A 61 15.65 8.79 -3.86
N HIS A 62 14.72 9.72 -3.65
CA HIS A 62 13.28 9.46 -3.63
C HIS A 62 12.71 9.17 -5.03
N GLY A 63 13.43 9.55 -6.08
CA GLY A 63 13.06 9.23 -7.47
C GLY A 63 13.51 7.84 -7.93
N TRP A 64 14.20 7.07 -7.08
CA TRP A 64 14.58 5.70 -7.45
C TRP A 64 13.44 4.71 -7.24
N ASP A 65 13.31 3.79 -8.18
CA ASP A 65 12.39 2.67 -8.10
C ASP A 65 12.97 1.49 -7.29
N ALA A 66 12.18 0.42 -7.15
CA ALA A 66 12.58 -0.75 -6.38
C ALA A 66 13.79 -1.47 -7.00
N ASP A 67 13.93 -1.46 -8.32
CA ASP A 67 14.98 -2.19 -9.03
C ASP A 67 16.30 -1.42 -8.96
N GLU A 68 16.27 -0.11 -9.19
CA GLU A 68 17.40 0.79 -9.00
C GLU A 68 17.92 0.72 -7.56
N LEU A 69 17.03 0.72 -6.56
CA LEU A 69 17.42 0.56 -5.16
C LEU A 69 18.16 -0.76 -4.91
N ARG A 70 17.64 -1.89 -5.43
CA ARG A 70 18.28 -3.21 -5.29
C ARG A 70 19.65 -3.24 -5.95
N GLU A 71 19.78 -2.70 -7.16
CA GLU A 71 21.07 -2.60 -7.86
C GLU A 71 22.08 -1.78 -7.07
N LYS A 72 21.67 -0.64 -6.52
CA LYS A 72 22.54 0.23 -5.72
C LYS A 72 22.96 -0.41 -4.41
N ILE A 73 22.05 -1.13 -3.73
CA ILE A 73 22.37 -1.91 -2.53
C ILE A 73 23.39 -3.01 -2.87
N ALA A 74 23.17 -3.77 -3.95
CA ALA A 74 24.07 -4.83 -4.38
C ALA A 74 25.46 -4.29 -4.74
N ALA A 75 25.51 -3.17 -5.48
CA ALA A 75 26.76 -2.51 -5.84
C ALA A 75 27.53 -2.01 -4.60
N ALA A 76 26.84 -1.47 -3.61
CA ALA A 76 27.45 -1.02 -2.36
C ALA A 76 27.98 -2.19 -1.52
N LYS A 77 27.26 -3.32 -1.48
CA LYS A 77 27.71 -4.54 -0.77
C LYS A 77 28.87 -5.27 -1.46
N ALA A 78 29.01 -5.14 -2.78
CA ALA A 78 30.08 -5.79 -3.54
C ALA A 78 31.39 -4.97 -3.60
N GLY A 79 31.34 -3.70 -3.18
CA GLY A 79 32.48 -2.78 -3.18
C GLY A 79 33.19 -2.64 -1.82
N ASP A 80 32.77 -3.40 -0.82
CA ASP A 80 33.42 -3.57 0.50
C ASP A 80 34.14 -4.93 0.52
#